data_AF-A0A956MTX9-F1
#
_entry.id   AF-A0A956MTX9-F1
#
_cell.length_a   1.000
_cell.length_b   1.000
_cell.length_c   1.000
_cell.angle_alpha   90.00
_cell.angle_beta   90.00
_cell.angle_gamma   90.00
#
_symmetry.space_group_name_H-M   'P 1'
#
loop_
_entity.id
_entity.type
_entity.pdbx_description
1 polymer ?
#
loop_
_entity_poly.entity_id
_entity_poly.type
_entity_poly.pdbx_seq_one_letter_code
_entity_poly.pdbx_strand_id
1 'polypeptide(L)'
;MIFLVVVLHSGLIYEKSSFSTLLWIVYDPDTNNLVGDLRIILDIFIMSTIFFISGFLTPPSLKKKNAWAFVKSKLRRLMLPWLIAVLTLLPLYKWLYLYSRNLPQQEWTSYFHWSNNLWGQNWLWFLPVLFVFDLTALTWSKANIKLKSLTLKKAIIAIFVIGLTYSVAMDFYHLQGWTKTFLLDFQNERLLIYLLIFALGALCYELKIFESAPGSKRLYFAILCAAWLPITIYHFFYTHSLAKPNEVLFSRTADIVLQWTAFHLSLLGLLYLMLNTFRLFLAQQGKLSRVLNRNSYPVYILHVIVMGALAMAMLHLALPSLLKFTILVLSTFAISNLFVSAYRYFIRSRISAKRVLQN
;
A
#
# COMPACT_ATOMS: atom_id res chain seq x y z
N MET A 1 -2.16 0.98 9.68
CA MET A 1 -1.80 0.84 8.26
C MET A 1 -1.13 -0.48 7.93
N ILE A 2 0.10 -0.75 8.40
CA ILE A 2 0.85 -1.95 7.96
C ILE A 2 0.14 -3.27 8.28
N PHE A 3 -0.58 -3.35 9.40
CA PHE A 3 -1.44 -4.51 9.66
C PHE A 3 -2.45 -4.76 8.54
N LEU A 4 -3.12 -3.73 8.03
CA LEU A 4 -4.06 -3.87 6.91
C LEU A 4 -3.37 -4.25 5.59
N VAL A 5 -2.12 -3.84 5.39
CA VAL A 5 -1.30 -4.30 4.26
C VAL A 5 -1.06 -5.82 4.34
N VAL A 6 -0.76 -6.33 5.55
CA VAL A 6 -0.64 -7.78 5.78
C VAL A 6 -1.97 -8.49 5.53
N VAL A 7 -3.10 -7.93 5.97
CA VAL A 7 -4.44 -8.46 5.70
C VAL A 7 -4.69 -8.55 4.19
N LEU A 8 -4.43 -7.46 3.46
CA LEU A 8 -4.60 -7.39 2.01
C LEU A 8 -3.74 -8.44 1.28
N HIS A 9 -2.44 -8.52 1.58
CA HIS A 9 -1.54 -9.47 0.92
C HIS A 9 -1.78 -10.92 1.32
N SER A 10 -2.27 -11.18 2.53
CA SER A 10 -2.71 -12.52 2.93
C SER A 10 -3.97 -12.93 2.18
N GLY A 11 -4.83 -11.95 1.82
CA GLY A 11 -6.03 -12.20 1.04
C GLY A 11 -5.74 -12.71 -0.36
N LEU A 12 -4.61 -12.27 -0.97
CA LEU A 12 -4.13 -12.76 -2.27
C LEU A 12 -3.78 -14.26 -2.29
N ILE A 13 -3.71 -14.94 -1.14
CA ILE A 13 -3.41 -16.38 -1.08
C ILE A 13 -4.70 -17.21 -1.13
N TYR A 14 -5.80 -16.67 -0.61
CA TYR A 14 -7.06 -17.40 -0.42
C TYR A 14 -8.23 -16.80 -1.24
N GLU A 15 -8.01 -15.79 -2.07
CA GLU A 15 -9.09 -15.27 -2.92
C GLU A 15 -9.32 -16.13 -4.17
N LYS A 16 -10.57 -16.22 -4.59
CA LYS A 16 -11.00 -17.02 -5.75
C LYS A 16 -10.89 -16.28 -7.09
N SER A 17 -10.81 -14.95 -7.06
CA SER A 17 -11.34 -14.07 -8.10
C SER A 17 -10.31 -13.40 -9.03
N SER A 18 -9.02 -13.76 -9.01
CA SER A 18 -8.04 -13.10 -9.87
C SER A 18 -7.01 -14.04 -10.52
N PHE A 19 -6.72 -13.80 -11.80
CA PHE A 19 -5.53 -14.35 -12.47
C PHE A 19 -4.22 -13.95 -11.73
N SER A 20 -4.24 -12.82 -11.01
CA SER A 20 -3.11 -12.35 -10.21
C SER A 20 -2.78 -13.29 -9.03
N THR A 21 -3.76 -14.05 -8.52
CA THR A 21 -3.59 -15.02 -7.42
C THR A 21 -2.65 -16.16 -7.84
N LEU A 22 -2.71 -16.60 -9.10
CA LEU A 22 -1.85 -17.66 -9.63
C LEU A 22 -0.37 -17.25 -9.69
N LEU A 23 -0.11 -15.95 -9.85
CA LEU A 23 1.23 -15.37 -9.93
C LEU A 23 1.77 -14.90 -8.57
N TRP A 24 0.96 -15.03 -7.51
CA TRP A 24 1.34 -14.63 -6.16
C TRP A 24 2.25 -15.66 -5.48
N ILE A 25 2.93 -15.25 -4.39
CA ILE A 25 3.99 -16.05 -3.73
C ILE A 25 3.58 -17.48 -3.45
N VAL A 26 2.37 -17.68 -2.94
CA VAL A 26 1.76 -18.98 -2.64
C VAL A 26 0.30 -18.90 -3.06
N TYR A 27 -0.24 -20.01 -3.55
CA TYR A 27 -1.64 -20.17 -3.90
C TYR A 27 -2.21 -21.35 -3.12
N ASP A 28 -3.27 -21.13 -2.33
CA ASP A 28 -4.01 -22.21 -1.67
C ASP A 28 -5.23 -22.56 -2.54
N PRO A 29 -5.45 -23.85 -2.89
CA PRO A 29 -6.61 -24.26 -3.66
C PRO A 29 -7.94 -24.08 -2.91
N ASP A 30 -7.94 -24.08 -1.57
CA ASP A 30 -9.12 -23.75 -0.77
C ASP A 30 -9.26 -22.22 -0.68
N THR A 31 -10.15 -21.68 -1.51
CA THR A 31 -10.37 -20.23 -1.67
C THR A 31 -11.71 -19.78 -1.08
N ASN A 32 -11.82 -18.50 -0.74
CA ASN A 32 -12.99 -17.91 -0.09
C ASN A 32 -13.37 -16.54 -0.69
N ASN A 33 -14.64 -16.37 -1.03
CA ASN A 33 -15.15 -15.13 -1.62
C ASN A 33 -15.06 -13.94 -0.66
N LEU A 34 -15.36 -14.14 0.64
CA LEU A 34 -15.33 -13.05 1.64
C LEU A 34 -13.93 -12.45 1.78
N VAL A 35 -12.89 -13.27 1.65
CA VAL A 35 -11.49 -12.83 1.66
C VAL A 35 -11.19 -11.97 0.43
N GLY A 36 -11.68 -12.36 -0.74
CA GLY A 36 -11.60 -11.56 -1.97
C GLY A 36 -12.35 -10.23 -1.87
N ASP A 37 -13.56 -10.23 -1.32
CA ASP A 37 -14.37 -9.03 -1.12
C ASP A 37 -13.68 -8.04 -0.17
N LEU A 38 -13.17 -8.54 0.95
CA LEU A 38 -12.38 -7.75 1.89
C LEU A 38 -11.15 -7.14 1.19
N ARG A 39 -10.44 -7.92 0.38
CA ARG A 39 -9.26 -7.45 -0.35
C ARG A 39 -9.61 -6.29 -1.28
N ILE A 40 -10.69 -6.39 -2.06
CA ILE A 40 -11.14 -5.33 -2.97
C ILE A 40 -11.41 -4.04 -2.20
N ILE A 41 -12.12 -4.13 -1.05
CA ILE A 41 -12.40 -2.96 -0.21
C ILE A 41 -11.11 -2.33 0.32
N LEU A 42 -10.18 -3.15 0.80
CA LEU A 42 -8.89 -2.69 1.33
C LEU A 42 -8.02 -2.03 0.25
N ASP A 43 -8.04 -2.57 -0.97
CA ASP A 43 -7.27 -2.08 -2.10
C ASP A 43 -7.66 -0.65 -2.53
N ILE A 44 -8.91 -0.24 -2.29
CA ILE A 44 -9.40 1.12 -2.60
C ILE A 44 -8.56 2.20 -1.90
N PHE A 45 -8.19 2.01 -0.63
CA PHE A 45 -7.73 3.14 0.20
C PHE A 45 -6.39 2.93 0.91
N ILE A 46 -5.89 1.69 1.07
CA ILE A 46 -4.66 1.45 1.86
C ILE A 46 -3.48 2.23 1.27
N MET A 47 -3.21 2.08 -0.02
CA MET A 47 -2.05 2.71 -0.66
C MET A 47 -2.17 4.23 -0.66
N SER A 48 -3.36 4.74 -1.01
CA SER A 48 -3.67 6.17 -0.94
C SER A 48 -3.46 6.73 0.47
N THR A 49 -3.85 6.00 1.52
CA THR A 49 -3.65 6.44 2.90
C THR A 49 -2.17 6.50 3.27
N ILE A 50 -1.35 5.54 2.81
CA ILE A 50 0.11 5.58 3.06
C ILE A 50 0.76 6.73 2.29
N PHE A 51 0.35 7.01 1.05
CA PHE A 51 0.78 8.18 0.28
C PHE A 51 0.36 9.49 0.96
N PHE A 52 -0.87 9.58 1.47
CA PHE A 52 -1.35 10.73 2.26
C PHE A 52 -0.45 10.98 3.47
N ILE A 53 -0.20 9.96 4.29
CA ILE A 53 0.64 10.06 5.49
C ILE A 53 2.06 10.49 5.10
N SER A 54 2.60 9.94 4.01
CA SER A 54 3.93 10.28 3.53
C SER A 54 4.02 11.73 3.09
N GLY A 55 3.02 12.21 2.33
CA GLY A 55 2.89 13.60 1.91
C GLY A 55 2.73 14.56 3.08
N PHE A 56 1.94 14.19 4.09
CA PHE A 56 1.79 14.97 5.32
C PHE A 56 3.11 15.18 6.08
N LEU A 57 3.99 14.18 6.07
CA LEU A 57 5.29 14.23 6.75
C LEU A 57 6.41 14.87 5.91
N THR A 58 6.17 15.17 4.63
CA THR A 58 7.19 15.68 3.73
C THR A 58 7.50 17.17 3.93
N PRO A 59 6.53 18.11 4.04
CA PRO A 59 6.83 19.52 4.29
C PRO A 59 7.71 19.80 5.51
N PRO A 60 7.48 19.21 6.72
CA PRO A 60 8.39 19.42 7.84
C PRO A 60 9.79 18.83 7.59
N SER A 61 9.90 17.78 6.79
CA SER A 61 11.21 17.22 6.41
C SER A 61 11.95 18.12 5.41
N LEU A 62 11.24 18.82 4.52
CA LEU A 62 11.81 19.79 3.58
C LEU A 62 12.28 21.04 4.31
N LYS A 63 11.48 21.62 5.23
CA LYS A 63 11.83 22.84 5.98
C LYS A 63 13.11 22.70 6.83
N LYS A 64 13.42 21.48 7.28
CA LYS A 64 14.58 21.20 8.16
C LYS A 64 15.87 20.88 7.42
N LYS A 65 15.86 20.77 6.09
CA LYS A 65 16.99 20.26 5.31
C LYS A 65 17.19 21.09 4.05
N ASN A 66 18.44 21.27 3.62
CA ASN A 66 18.70 21.70 2.26
C ASN A 66 18.31 20.61 1.25
N ALA A 67 18.21 20.96 -0.04
CA ALA A 67 17.74 20.07 -1.10
C ALA A 67 18.53 18.75 -1.16
N TRP A 68 19.87 18.80 -1.13
CA TRP A 68 20.70 17.61 -1.19
C TRP A 68 20.55 16.72 0.06
N ALA A 69 20.54 17.32 1.25
CA ALA A 69 20.32 16.60 2.49
C ALA A 69 18.94 15.93 2.54
N PHE A 70 17.92 16.55 1.94
CA PHE A 70 16.59 15.93 1.78
C PHE A 70 16.67 14.70 0.85
N VAL A 71 17.20 14.85 -0.37
CA VAL A 71 17.31 13.74 -1.33
C VAL A 71 18.13 12.60 -0.76
N LYS A 72 19.33 12.88 -0.21
CA LYS A 72 20.19 11.88 0.43
C LYS A 72 19.49 11.16 1.57
N SER A 73 18.69 11.88 2.36
CA SER A 73 17.89 11.29 3.44
C SER A 73 16.79 10.37 2.92
N LYS A 74 16.11 10.72 1.82
CA LYS A 74 15.06 9.87 1.22
C LYS A 74 15.67 8.66 0.50
N LEU A 75 16.77 8.83 -0.22
CA LEU A 75 17.51 7.76 -0.88
C LEU A 75 17.96 6.70 0.13
N ARG A 76 18.59 7.10 1.24
CA ARG A 76 19.01 6.17 2.31
C ARG A 76 17.85 5.48 3.01
N ARG A 77 16.69 6.13 3.10
CA ARG A 77 15.53 5.60 3.83
C ARG A 77 14.63 4.74 2.96
N LEU A 78 14.56 4.98 1.66
CA LEU A 78 13.63 4.34 0.72
C LEU A 78 14.37 3.45 -0.28
N MET A 79 15.26 4.04 -1.09
CA MET A 79 15.92 3.35 -2.20
C MET A 79 16.96 2.34 -1.74
N LEU A 80 17.74 2.63 -0.69
CA LEU A 80 18.73 1.66 -0.20
C LEU A 80 18.07 0.40 0.39
N PRO A 81 17.08 0.48 1.29
CA PRO A 81 16.33 -0.69 1.74
C PRO A 81 15.61 -1.41 0.60
N TRP A 82 15.05 -0.67 -0.35
CA TRP A 82 14.44 -1.24 -1.56
C TRP A 82 15.45 -2.04 -2.37
N LEU A 83 16.64 -1.48 -2.66
CA LEU A 83 17.68 -2.17 -3.44
C LEU A 83 18.14 -3.45 -2.75
N ILE A 84 18.36 -3.40 -1.43
CA ILE A 84 18.70 -4.60 -0.65
C ILE A 84 17.57 -5.62 -0.77
N ALA A 85 16.31 -5.21 -0.58
CA ALA A 85 15.16 -6.09 -0.66
C ALA A 85 14.94 -6.68 -2.07
N VAL A 86 15.20 -5.92 -3.13
CA VAL A 86 15.18 -6.40 -4.51
C VAL A 86 16.25 -7.47 -4.73
N LEU A 87 17.45 -7.28 -4.19
CA LEU A 87 18.57 -8.21 -4.35
C LEU A 87 18.48 -9.44 -3.44
N THR A 88 17.71 -9.39 -2.35
CA THR A 88 17.62 -10.50 -1.39
C THR A 88 16.22 -11.12 -1.30
N LEU A 89 15.18 -10.30 -1.12
CA LEU A 89 13.82 -10.77 -0.87
C LEU A 89 13.10 -11.17 -2.15
N LEU A 90 13.33 -10.52 -3.31
CA LEU A 90 12.69 -10.95 -4.56
C LEU A 90 13.21 -12.31 -5.06
N PRO A 91 14.52 -12.62 -5.02
CA PRO A 91 14.99 -13.97 -5.26
C PRO A 91 14.34 -14.99 -4.32
N LEU A 92 14.25 -14.67 -3.02
CA LEU A 92 13.59 -15.54 -2.06
C LEU A 92 12.09 -15.70 -2.35
N TYR A 93 11.40 -14.64 -2.79
CA TYR A 93 10.02 -14.72 -3.26
C TYR A 93 9.89 -15.71 -4.43
N LYS A 94 10.76 -15.61 -5.43
CA LYS A 94 10.74 -16.53 -6.59
C LYS A 94 11.00 -17.97 -6.18
N TRP A 95 11.94 -18.18 -5.25
CA TRP A 95 12.23 -19.50 -4.69
C TRP A 95 11.00 -20.10 -4.02
N LEU A 96 10.34 -19.33 -3.14
CA LEU A 96 9.10 -19.72 -2.47
C LEU A 96 7.98 -20.02 -3.48
N TYR A 97 7.84 -19.18 -4.51
CA TYR A 97 6.86 -19.35 -5.58
C TYR A 97 7.01 -20.68 -6.33
N LEU A 98 8.24 -21.04 -6.73
CA LEU A 98 8.52 -22.28 -7.43
C LEU A 98 8.34 -23.48 -6.50
N TYR A 99 8.86 -23.38 -5.27
CA TYR A 99 8.81 -24.43 -4.27
C TYR A 99 7.37 -24.79 -3.90
N SER A 100 6.52 -23.78 -3.64
CA SER A 100 5.12 -24.00 -3.24
C SER A 100 4.27 -24.70 -4.30
N ARG A 101 4.76 -24.79 -5.55
CA ARG A 101 4.07 -25.38 -6.70
C ARG A 101 4.75 -26.66 -7.20
N ASN A 102 5.75 -27.18 -6.47
CA ASN A 102 6.57 -28.31 -6.90
C ASN A 102 7.21 -28.09 -8.28
N LEU A 103 7.51 -26.84 -8.65
CA LEU A 103 8.22 -26.50 -9.88
C LEU A 103 9.73 -26.62 -9.66
N PRO A 104 10.51 -27.05 -10.68
CA PRO A 104 11.96 -27.11 -10.56
C PRO A 104 12.52 -25.72 -10.31
N GLN A 105 13.52 -25.65 -9.43
CA GLN A 105 14.29 -24.42 -9.22
C GLN A 105 15.08 -24.10 -10.50
N GLN A 106 15.22 -22.82 -10.79
CA GLN A 106 15.87 -22.35 -12.02
C GLN A 106 17.32 -21.95 -11.75
N GLU A 107 18.05 -21.60 -12.81
CA GLU A 107 19.39 -21.00 -12.68
C GLU A 107 19.35 -19.73 -11.83
N TRP A 108 20.33 -19.54 -10.96
CA TRP A 108 20.34 -18.45 -9.96
C TRP A 108 20.25 -17.06 -10.61
N THR A 109 20.84 -16.86 -11.79
CA THR A 109 20.78 -15.60 -12.56
C THR A 109 19.36 -15.23 -12.96
N SER A 110 18.50 -16.22 -13.17
CA SER A 110 17.08 -16.01 -13.50
C SER A 110 16.27 -15.41 -12.35
N TYR A 111 16.76 -15.48 -11.11
CA TYR A 111 16.07 -14.96 -9.92
C TYR A 111 16.17 -13.44 -9.83
N PHE A 112 17.16 -12.86 -10.50
CA PHE A 112 17.35 -11.43 -10.61
C PHE A 112 16.65 -10.84 -11.84
N HIS A 113 16.02 -11.71 -12.66
CA HIS A 113 15.19 -11.36 -13.81
C HIS A 113 15.87 -10.40 -14.82
N TRP A 114 17.19 -10.49 -14.99
CA TRP A 114 17.97 -9.58 -15.85
C TRP A 114 17.69 -9.70 -17.36
N SER A 115 17.05 -10.77 -17.82
CA SER A 115 16.97 -11.09 -19.27
C SER A 115 15.57 -11.00 -19.89
N ASN A 116 14.46 -11.06 -19.13
CA ASN A 116 13.14 -11.41 -19.70
C ASN A 116 11.99 -10.42 -19.38
N ASN A 117 12.25 -9.12 -19.20
CA ASN A 117 11.23 -8.05 -19.05
C ASN A 117 10.16 -8.22 -17.94
N LEU A 118 10.24 -9.25 -17.11
CA LEU A 118 9.37 -9.51 -15.96
C LEU A 118 9.98 -8.98 -14.66
N TRP A 119 10.74 -7.88 -14.75
CA TRP A 119 11.29 -7.22 -13.57
C TRP A 119 10.13 -6.57 -12.80
N GLY A 120 9.58 -7.31 -11.84
CA GLY A 120 8.47 -6.89 -11.01
C GLY A 120 8.94 -6.63 -9.59
N GLN A 121 8.81 -5.41 -9.11
CA GLN A 121 9.11 -5.01 -7.73
C GLN A 121 8.12 -5.60 -6.72
N ASN A 122 7.06 -6.25 -7.22
CA ASN A 122 6.07 -6.97 -6.42
C ASN A 122 5.50 -6.04 -5.34
N TRP A 123 5.45 -6.41 -4.06
CA TRP A 123 4.92 -5.52 -3.00
C TRP A 123 5.78 -4.28 -2.71
N LEU A 124 7.02 -4.20 -3.21
CA LEU A 124 7.98 -3.13 -2.91
C LEU A 124 7.85 -1.88 -3.81
N TRP A 125 6.99 -1.94 -4.83
CA TRP A 125 6.77 -0.90 -5.85
C TRP A 125 6.54 0.50 -5.27
N PHE A 126 5.91 0.58 -4.10
CA PHE A 126 5.59 1.83 -3.42
C PHE A 126 6.84 2.65 -3.05
N LEU A 127 7.99 2.01 -2.79
CA LEU A 127 9.19 2.72 -2.31
C LEU A 127 9.79 3.64 -3.38
N PRO A 128 10.05 3.19 -4.63
CA PRO A 128 10.54 4.08 -5.66
C PRO A 128 9.51 5.12 -6.10
N VAL A 129 8.21 4.76 -6.18
CA VAL A 129 7.15 5.73 -6.49
C VAL A 129 7.10 6.84 -5.44
N LEU A 130 7.17 6.48 -4.15
CA LEU A 130 7.22 7.48 -3.08
C LEU A 130 8.49 8.35 -3.18
N PHE A 131 9.63 7.77 -3.55
CA PHE A 131 10.85 8.54 -3.76
C PHE A 131 10.67 9.58 -4.88
N VAL A 132 10.03 9.22 -5.99
CA VAL A 132 9.67 10.17 -7.06
C VAL A 132 8.74 11.26 -6.53
N PHE A 133 7.72 10.93 -5.74
CA PHE A 133 6.82 11.92 -5.14
C PHE A 133 7.52 12.86 -4.15
N ASP A 134 8.54 12.37 -3.44
CA ASP A 134 9.38 13.22 -2.61
C ASP A 134 10.23 14.18 -3.47
N LEU A 135 10.71 13.75 -4.64
CA LEU A 135 11.40 14.63 -5.59
C LEU A 135 10.44 15.67 -6.19
N THR A 136 9.20 15.31 -6.53
CA THR A 136 8.21 16.29 -7.02
C THR A 136 7.85 17.31 -5.93
N ALA A 137 7.75 16.89 -4.67
CA ALA A 137 7.55 17.82 -3.56
C ALA A 137 8.72 18.81 -3.42
N LEU A 138 9.96 18.35 -3.62
CA LEU A 138 11.14 19.20 -3.62
C LEU A 138 11.12 20.20 -4.78
N THR A 139 10.74 19.78 -6.00
CA THR A 139 10.64 20.70 -7.15
C THR A 139 9.54 21.73 -6.94
N TRP A 140 8.36 21.35 -6.44
CA TRP A 140 7.30 22.28 -6.08
C TRP A 140 7.75 23.31 -5.03
N SER A 141 8.50 22.86 -4.02
CA SER A 141 9.05 23.75 -3.00
C SER A 141 10.06 24.74 -3.57
N LYS A 142 10.92 24.33 -4.53
CA LYS A 142 11.88 25.23 -5.19
C LYS A 142 11.21 26.19 -6.18
N ALA A 143 10.15 25.75 -6.83
CA ALA A 143 9.33 26.58 -7.72
C ALA A 143 8.40 27.55 -6.96
N ASN A 144 8.48 27.62 -5.63
CA ASN A 144 7.64 28.47 -4.78
C ASN A 144 6.13 28.28 -4.98
N ILE A 145 5.71 27.05 -5.33
CA ILE A 145 4.27 26.73 -5.50
C ILE A 145 3.60 26.76 -4.13
N LYS A 146 2.79 27.78 -3.89
CA LYS A 146 2.09 27.99 -2.61
C LYS A 146 0.84 27.12 -2.51
N LEU A 147 0.98 25.88 -2.05
CA LEU A 147 -0.17 24.99 -1.80
C LEU A 147 -1.22 25.60 -0.84
N LYS A 148 -0.79 26.46 0.10
CA LYS A 148 -1.65 27.13 1.09
C LYS A 148 -2.76 28.02 0.50
N SER A 149 -2.67 28.41 -0.77
CA SER A 149 -3.72 29.22 -1.40
C SER A 149 -5.02 28.42 -1.60
N LEU A 150 -4.97 27.10 -1.58
CA LEU A 150 -6.11 26.22 -1.75
C LEU A 150 -6.76 25.90 -0.40
N THR A 151 -8.08 26.03 -0.34
CA THR A 151 -8.85 25.51 0.80
C THR A 151 -8.98 23.99 0.71
N LEU A 152 -9.14 23.32 1.85
CA LEU A 152 -9.29 21.86 1.89
C LEU A 152 -10.47 21.38 1.02
N LYS A 153 -11.60 22.10 1.05
CA LYS A 153 -12.78 21.78 0.23
C LYS A 153 -12.46 21.85 -1.27
N LYS A 154 -11.79 22.92 -1.73
CA LYS A 154 -11.39 23.07 -3.14
C LYS A 154 -10.42 21.97 -3.55
N ALA A 155 -9.48 21.61 -2.68
CA ALA A 155 -8.55 20.51 -2.93
C ALA A 155 -9.26 19.16 -3.08
N ILE A 156 -10.20 18.82 -2.20
CA ILE A 156 -10.96 17.55 -2.28
C ILE A 156 -11.77 17.50 -3.58
N ILE A 157 -12.45 18.59 -3.96
CA ILE A 157 -13.21 18.67 -5.22
C ILE A 157 -12.27 18.53 -6.42
N ALA A 158 -11.12 19.22 -6.42
CA ALA A 158 -10.15 19.12 -7.50
C ALA A 158 -9.59 17.69 -7.63
N ILE A 159 -9.30 17.03 -6.51
CA ILE A 159 -8.82 15.64 -6.51
C ILE A 159 -9.89 14.70 -7.08
N PHE A 160 -11.15 14.89 -6.69
CA PHE A 160 -12.25 14.11 -7.23
C PHE A 160 -12.38 14.30 -8.75
N VAL A 161 -12.46 15.54 -9.22
CA VAL A 161 -12.65 15.84 -10.66
C VAL A 161 -11.45 15.41 -11.49
N ILE A 162 -10.23 15.79 -11.09
CA ILE A 162 -9.01 15.45 -11.84
C ILE A 162 -8.76 13.94 -11.81
N GLY A 163 -8.91 13.31 -10.64
CA GLY A 163 -8.74 11.87 -10.49
C GLY A 163 -9.76 11.06 -11.30
N LEU A 164 -11.03 11.48 -11.27
CA LEU A 164 -12.09 10.84 -12.04
C LEU A 164 -11.82 10.95 -13.54
N THR A 165 -11.55 12.15 -14.05
CA THR A 165 -11.23 12.36 -15.47
C THR A 165 -10.03 11.52 -15.90
N TYR A 166 -8.98 11.49 -15.08
CA TYR A 166 -7.78 10.68 -15.35
C TYR A 166 -8.10 9.19 -15.42
N SER A 167 -8.84 8.66 -14.45
CA SER A 167 -9.10 7.22 -14.37
C SER A 167 -10.06 6.75 -15.45
N VAL A 168 -11.08 7.56 -15.76
CA VAL A 168 -11.98 7.34 -16.90
C VAL A 168 -11.20 7.37 -18.20
N ALA A 169 -10.29 8.34 -18.39
CA ALA A 169 -9.45 8.37 -19.59
C ALA A 169 -8.54 7.14 -19.70
N MET A 170 -7.88 6.74 -18.61
CA MET A 170 -7.02 5.56 -18.58
C MET A 170 -7.78 4.28 -18.93
N ASP A 171 -9.02 4.14 -18.45
CA ASP A 171 -9.90 3.02 -18.80
C ASP A 171 -10.36 3.07 -20.25
N PHE A 172 -10.90 4.22 -20.67
CA PHE A 172 -11.48 4.41 -21.99
C PHE A 172 -10.46 4.13 -23.11
N TYR A 173 -9.20 4.53 -22.91
CA TYR A 173 -8.10 4.30 -23.85
C TYR A 173 -7.35 2.98 -23.63
N HIS A 174 -7.84 2.08 -22.76
CA HIS A 174 -7.21 0.79 -22.45
C HIS A 174 -5.75 0.91 -21.96
N LEU A 175 -5.45 1.97 -21.21
CA LEU A 175 -4.12 2.23 -20.63
C LEU A 175 -3.98 1.69 -19.20
N GLN A 176 -4.96 0.94 -18.72
CA GLN A 176 -4.96 0.34 -17.38
C GLN A 176 -3.90 -0.75 -17.22
N GLY A 177 -3.52 -0.99 -15.98
CA GLY A 177 -2.64 -2.09 -15.59
C GLY A 177 -1.29 -1.59 -15.09
N TRP A 178 -0.34 -2.52 -15.04
CA TRP A 178 0.98 -2.29 -14.46
C TRP A 178 2.00 -1.96 -15.53
N THR A 179 2.59 -0.78 -15.44
CA THR A 179 3.84 -0.47 -16.12
C THR A 179 4.98 -0.93 -15.24
N LYS A 180 5.87 -1.78 -15.79
CA LYS A 180 7.04 -2.31 -15.09
C LYS A 180 8.30 -1.81 -15.77
N THR A 181 9.22 -1.28 -14.99
CA THR A 181 10.50 -0.77 -15.49
C THR A 181 11.62 -1.17 -14.54
N PHE A 182 12.88 -0.94 -14.95
CA PHE A 182 14.03 -1.23 -14.11
C PHE A 182 14.08 -0.42 -12.80
N LEU A 183 13.33 0.69 -12.65
CA LEU A 183 13.35 1.49 -11.41
C LEU A 183 11.97 1.71 -10.81
N LEU A 184 10.92 1.68 -11.62
CA LEU A 184 9.56 2.01 -11.22
C LEU A 184 8.58 0.95 -11.72
N ASP A 185 7.81 0.42 -10.78
CA ASP A 185 6.57 -0.29 -11.05
C ASP A 185 5.42 0.54 -10.53
N PHE A 186 4.38 0.72 -11.35
CA PHE A 186 3.20 1.47 -10.93
C PHE A 186 1.97 1.06 -11.71
N GLN A 187 0.82 1.24 -11.06
CA GLN A 187 -0.49 1.05 -11.64
C GLN A 187 -0.90 2.35 -12.36
N ASN A 188 -1.07 2.26 -13.68
CA ASN A 188 -1.25 3.42 -14.57
C ASN A 188 -2.44 4.28 -14.14
N GLU A 189 -3.60 3.66 -13.98
CA GLU A 189 -4.87 4.30 -13.64
C GLU A 189 -4.92 4.88 -12.22
N ARG A 190 -3.95 4.57 -11.36
CA ARG A 190 -3.90 5.08 -9.97
C ARG A 190 -2.74 6.02 -9.67
N LEU A 191 -1.71 6.07 -10.52
CA LEU A 191 -0.49 6.84 -10.25
C LEU A 191 -0.79 8.32 -9.95
N LEU A 192 -1.60 8.99 -10.78
CA LEU A 192 -1.96 10.39 -10.56
C LEU A 192 -2.79 10.56 -9.28
N ILE A 193 -3.72 9.65 -9.00
CA ILE A 193 -4.54 9.67 -7.78
C ILE A 193 -3.64 9.60 -6.55
N TYR A 194 -2.64 8.72 -6.55
CA TYR A 194 -1.68 8.61 -5.46
C TYR A 194 -0.87 9.90 -5.26
N LEU A 195 -0.45 10.56 -6.35
CA LEU A 195 0.23 11.85 -6.28
C LEU A 195 -0.67 12.96 -5.72
N LEU A 196 -1.93 13.00 -6.16
CA LEU A 196 -2.94 13.94 -5.70
C LEU A 196 -3.24 13.76 -4.19
N ILE A 197 -3.36 12.52 -3.73
CA ILE A 197 -3.58 12.21 -2.31
C ILE A 197 -2.32 12.49 -1.46
N PHE A 198 -1.12 12.26 -2.01
CA PHE A 198 0.13 12.69 -1.38
C PHE A 198 0.16 14.22 -1.22
N ALA A 199 -0.20 14.97 -2.27
CA ALA A 199 -0.27 16.43 -2.23
C ALA A 199 -1.34 16.92 -1.23
N LEU A 200 -2.48 16.22 -1.12
CA LEU A 200 -3.50 16.49 -0.10
C LEU A 200 -2.93 16.34 1.32
N GLY A 201 -2.11 15.32 1.56
CA GLY A 201 -1.38 15.14 2.81
C GLY A 201 -0.50 16.34 3.13
N ALA A 202 0.32 16.78 2.17
CA ALA A 202 1.18 17.95 2.31
C ALA A 202 0.37 19.24 2.59
N LEU A 203 -0.75 19.43 1.89
CA LEU A 203 -1.67 20.55 2.12
C LEU A 203 -2.27 20.50 3.53
N CYS A 204 -2.72 19.35 3.99
CA CYS A 204 -3.27 19.18 5.34
C CYS A 204 -2.27 19.55 6.44
N TYR A 205 -0.97 19.29 6.22
CA TYR A 205 0.09 19.74 7.12
C TYR A 205 0.22 21.27 7.11
N GLU A 206 0.28 21.89 5.93
CA GLU A 206 0.43 23.33 5.80
C GLU A 206 -0.79 24.12 6.30
N LEU A 207 -1.99 23.53 6.22
CA LEU A 207 -3.25 24.04 6.76
C LEU A 207 -3.49 23.65 8.23
N LYS A 208 -2.59 22.88 8.86
CA LYS A 208 -2.67 22.46 10.26
C LYS A 208 -3.98 21.74 10.63
N ILE A 209 -4.54 20.97 9.68
CA ILE A 209 -5.87 20.35 9.79
C ILE A 209 -6.02 19.44 11.02
N PHE A 210 -4.91 18.84 11.47
CA PHE A 210 -4.91 17.89 12.59
C PHE A 210 -4.41 18.49 13.92
N GLU A 211 -4.08 19.79 13.99
CA GLU A 211 -3.72 20.46 15.26
C GLU A 211 -4.95 20.74 16.13
N SER A 212 -6.14 20.86 15.54
CA SER A 212 -7.39 21.04 16.26
C SER A 212 -7.94 19.72 16.83
N ALA A 213 -8.86 19.82 17.79
CA ALA A 213 -9.62 18.67 18.27
C ALA A 213 -10.37 17.99 17.10
N PRO A 214 -10.57 16.66 17.15
CA PRO A 214 -11.35 15.98 16.12
C PRO A 214 -12.76 16.57 16.06
N GLY A 215 -13.28 16.70 14.84
CA GLY A 215 -14.62 17.23 14.60
C GLY A 215 -15.72 16.30 15.12
N SER A 216 -16.97 16.68 14.87
CA SER A 216 -18.15 15.94 15.34
C SER A 216 -18.17 14.48 14.88
N LYS A 217 -18.45 13.56 15.82
CA LYS A 217 -18.71 12.14 15.53
C LYS A 217 -19.89 11.94 14.57
N ARG A 218 -20.80 12.91 14.46
CA ARG A 218 -21.95 12.84 13.53
C ARG A 218 -21.49 12.70 12.07
N LEU A 219 -20.50 13.49 11.66
CA LEU A 219 -19.96 13.41 10.30
C LEU A 219 -19.25 12.07 10.07
N TYR A 220 -18.53 11.57 11.08
CA TYR A 220 -17.91 10.24 11.02
C TYR A 220 -18.93 9.14 10.79
N PHE A 221 -20.01 9.08 11.57
CA PHE A 221 -21.05 8.07 11.38
C PHE A 221 -21.85 8.27 10.10
N ALA A 222 -22.13 9.51 9.70
CA ALA A 222 -22.79 9.80 8.42
C ALA A 222 -21.96 9.28 7.23
N ILE A 223 -20.65 9.54 7.22
CA ILE A 223 -19.74 9.02 6.19
C ILE A 223 -19.59 7.50 6.30
N LEU A 224 -19.56 6.93 7.51
CA LEU A 224 -19.48 5.48 7.71
C LEU A 224 -20.66 4.76 7.06
N CYS A 225 -21.88 5.30 7.22
CA CYS A 225 -23.07 4.75 6.59
C CYS A 225 -23.09 5.04 5.07
N ALA A 226 -22.82 6.29 4.68
CA ALA A 226 -22.91 6.71 3.28
C ALA A 226 -21.84 6.08 2.37
N ALA A 227 -20.66 5.74 2.89
CA ALA A 227 -19.57 5.17 2.12
C ALA A 227 -19.86 3.76 1.61
N TRP A 228 -20.78 3.01 2.23
CA TRP A 228 -21.14 1.66 1.79
C TRP A 228 -21.78 1.64 0.41
N LEU A 229 -22.57 2.65 0.04
CA LEU A 229 -23.19 2.72 -1.28
C LEU A 229 -22.15 2.74 -2.42
N PRO A 230 -21.20 3.70 -2.48
CA PRO A 230 -20.18 3.69 -3.52
C PRO A 230 -19.23 2.50 -3.40
N ILE A 231 -18.99 1.94 -2.20
CA ILE A 231 -18.15 0.74 -2.06
C ILE A 231 -18.81 -0.45 -2.77
N THR A 232 -20.10 -0.68 -2.52
CA THR A 232 -20.86 -1.77 -3.16
C THR A 232 -20.97 -1.57 -4.66
N ILE A 233 -21.21 -0.34 -5.13
CA ILE A 233 -21.25 -0.04 -6.57
C ILE A 233 -19.89 -0.35 -7.21
N TYR A 234 -18.79 0.14 -6.64
CA TYR A 234 -17.45 -0.13 -7.17
C TYR A 234 -17.15 -1.63 -7.19
N HIS A 235 -17.43 -2.33 -6.09
CA HIS A 235 -17.22 -3.77 -5.97
C HIS A 235 -18.01 -4.56 -7.03
N PHE A 236 -19.28 -4.23 -7.23
CA PHE A 236 -20.12 -4.86 -8.25
C PHE A 236 -19.56 -4.69 -9.66
N PHE A 237 -19.26 -3.46 -10.08
CA PHE A 237 -18.70 -3.20 -11.42
C PHE A 237 -17.32 -3.83 -11.60
N TYR A 238 -16.45 -3.73 -10.59
CA TYR A 238 -15.10 -4.29 -10.65
C TYR A 238 -15.12 -5.83 -10.76
N THR A 239 -15.93 -6.51 -9.94
CA THR A 239 -16.06 -7.97 -10.00
C THR A 239 -16.76 -8.44 -11.28
N HIS A 240 -17.76 -7.70 -11.76
CA HIS A 240 -18.38 -7.97 -13.05
C HIS A 240 -17.37 -7.87 -14.20
N SER A 241 -16.58 -6.79 -14.25
CA SER A 241 -15.53 -6.59 -15.24
C SER A 241 -14.47 -7.70 -15.23
N LEU A 242 -14.10 -8.19 -14.04
CA LEU A 242 -13.18 -9.33 -13.93
C LEU A 242 -13.78 -10.65 -14.40
N ALA A 243 -15.04 -10.91 -14.06
CA ALA A 243 -15.71 -12.18 -14.40
C ALA A 243 -16.15 -12.23 -15.88
N LYS A 244 -16.53 -11.09 -16.45
CA LYS A 244 -17.11 -10.96 -17.79
C LYS A 244 -16.57 -9.73 -18.52
N PRO A 245 -15.29 -9.72 -18.93
CA PRO A 245 -14.59 -8.52 -19.43
C PRO A 245 -15.18 -7.91 -20.70
N ASN A 246 -15.98 -8.67 -21.46
CA ASN A 246 -16.60 -8.21 -22.71
C ASN A 246 -18.11 -7.91 -22.58
N GLU A 247 -18.69 -8.11 -21.40
CA GLU A 247 -20.11 -7.82 -21.16
C GLU A 247 -20.27 -6.37 -20.73
N VAL A 248 -21.28 -5.68 -21.28
CA VAL A 248 -21.63 -4.30 -20.97
C VAL A 248 -23.01 -4.31 -20.31
N LEU A 249 -23.14 -3.66 -19.16
CA LEU A 249 -24.38 -3.66 -18.38
C LEU A 249 -25.36 -2.59 -18.87
N PHE A 250 -24.87 -1.36 -19.06
CA PHE A 250 -25.70 -0.24 -19.55
C PHE A 250 -25.14 0.29 -20.86
N SER A 251 -23.92 0.83 -20.81
CA SER A 251 -23.12 1.23 -21.96
C SER A 251 -21.68 1.32 -21.50
N ARG A 252 -20.72 1.10 -22.41
CA ARG A 252 -19.29 1.13 -22.05
C ARG A 252 -18.90 2.41 -21.31
N THR A 253 -19.37 3.56 -21.77
CA THR A 253 -19.09 4.86 -21.12
C THR A 253 -19.75 4.97 -19.75
N ALA A 254 -21.02 4.56 -19.63
CA ALA A 254 -21.72 4.62 -18.34
C ALA A 254 -21.08 3.70 -17.30
N ASP A 255 -20.73 2.48 -17.68
CA ASP A 255 -20.15 1.49 -16.77
C ASP A 255 -18.79 1.97 -16.24
N ILE A 256 -17.92 2.49 -17.12
CA ILE A 256 -16.62 3.08 -16.76
C ILE A 256 -16.82 4.28 -15.82
N VAL A 257 -17.71 5.22 -16.16
CA VAL A 257 -17.94 6.43 -15.35
C VAL A 257 -18.52 6.07 -13.98
N LEU A 258 -19.47 5.14 -13.91
CA LEU A 258 -20.07 4.67 -12.66
C LEU A 258 -19.02 3.97 -11.78
N GLN A 259 -18.24 3.06 -12.35
CA GLN A 259 -17.18 2.36 -11.64
C GLN A 259 -16.17 3.33 -11.03
N TRP A 260 -15.63 4.27 -11.84
CA TRP A 260 -14.62 5.19 -11.36
C TRP A 260 -15.17 6.27 -10.43
N THR A 261 -16.42 6.72 -10.62
CA THR A 261 -17.09 7.61 -9.68
C THR A 261 -17.23 6.94 -8.32
N ALA A 262 -17.69 5.69 -8.31
CA ALA A 262 -17.83 4.88 -7.11
C ALA A 262 -16.48 4.63 -6.43
N PHE A 263 -15.41 4.36 -7.19
CA PHE A 263 -14.05 4.24 -6.67
C PHE A 263 -13.60 5.51 -5.94
N HIS A 264 -13.74 6.69 -6.56
CA HIS A 264 -13.25 7.95 -5.97
C HIS A 264 -14.04 8.36 -4.72
N LEU A 265 -15.36 8.18 -4.73
CA LEU A 265 -16.19 8.42 -3.55
C LEU A 265 -15.82 7.47 -2.40
N SER A 266 -15.66 6.19 -2.72
CA SER A 266 -15.19 5.17 -1.76
C SER A 266 -13.83 5.53 -1.17
N LEU A 267 -12.87 5.90 -2.02
CA LEU A 267 -11.52 6.28 -1.62
C LEU A 267 -11.52 7.47 -0.66
N LEU A 268 -12.22 8.55 -1.00
CA LEU A 268 -12.27 9.75 -0.16
C LEU A 268 -12.99 9.48 1.17
N GLY A 269 -14.09 8.71 1.13
CA GLY A 269 -14.83 8.29 2.32
C GLY A 269 -13.99 7.42 3.26
N LEU A 270 -13.37 6.36 2.73
CA LEU A 270 -12.51 5.45 3.50
C LEU A 270 -11.25 6.14 4.02
N LEU A 271 -10.64 7.04 3.24
CA LEU A 271 -9.52 7.86 3.72
C LEU A 271 -9.95 8.75 4.90
N TYR A 272 -11.10 9.43 4.80
CA TYR A 272 -11.65 10.22 5.90
C TYR A 272 -11.90 9.37 7.14
N LEU A 273 -12.58 8.22 6.97
CA LEU A 273 -12.88 7.30 8.06
C LEU A 273 -11.60 6.84 8.73
N MET A 274 -10.64 6.35 7.94
CA MET A 274 -9.37 5.85 8.46
C MET A 274 -8.64 6.90 9.31
N LEU A 275 -8.50 8.12 8.80
CA LEU A 275 -7.82 9.20 9.53
C LEU A 275 -8.56 9.58 10.82
N ASN A 276 -9.90 9.67 10.76
CA ASN A 276 -10.70 10.07 11.92
C ASN A 276 -10.89 8.94 12.94
N THR A 277 -10.83 7.66 12.56
CA THR A 277 -10.81 6.54 13.50
C THR A 277 -9.62 6.68 14.44
N PHE A 278 -8.43 6.98 13.91
CA PHE A 278 -7.25 7.20 14.76
C PHE A 278 -7.37 8.43 15.65
N ARG A 279 -7.95 9.53 15.15
CA ARG A 279 -8.14 10.75 15.93
C ARG A 279 -9.20 10.61 17.04
N LEU A 280 -10.30 9.92 16.75
CA LEU A 280 -11.45 9.82 17.65
C LEU A 280 -11.32 8.69 18.67
N PHE A 281 -10.69 7.57 18.31
CA PHE A 281 -10.73 6.35 19.12
C PHE A 281 -9.36 5.81 19.50
N LEU A 282 -8.29 6.16 18.77
CA LEU A 282 -6.94 5.62 18.98
C LEU A 282 -5.89 6.71 19.22
N ALA A 283 -6.29 7.83 19.83
CA ALA A 283 -5.42 8.99 20.05
C ALA A 283 -4.26 8.68 21.03
N GLN A 284 -4.43 7.72 21.93
CA GLN A 284 -3.42 7.36 22.92
C GLN A 284 -2.45 6.27 22.41
N GLN A 285 -1.15 6.50 22.58
CA GLN A 285 -0.12 5.52 22.20
C GLN A 285 0.37 4.71 23.40
N GLY A 286 -0.21 3.52 23.58
CA GLY A 286 0.30 2.50 24.51
C GLY A 286 1.72 2.01 24.15
N LYS A 287 2.32 1.21 25.05
CA LYS A 287 3.66 0.62 24.83
C LYS A 287 3.70 -0.23 23.55
N LEU A 288 2.69 -1.07 23.34
CA LEU A 288 2.58 -1.92 22.15
C LEU A 288 2.47 -1.09 20.87
N SER A 289 1.58 -0.09 20.84
CA SER A 289 1.41 0.80 19.67
C SER A 289 2.72 1.49 19.27
N ARG A 290 3.51 1.97 20.24
CA ARG A 290 4.83 2.56 19.98
C ARG A 290 5.81 1.57 19.35
N VAL A 291 5.84 0.32 19.82
CA VAL A 291 6.69 -0.73 19.25
C VAL A 291 6.26 -1.06 17.82
N LEU A 292 4.97 -1.33 17.60
CA LEU A 292 4.43 -1.64 16.28
C LEU A 292 4.69 -0.50 15.28
N ASN A 293 4.44 0.75 15.67
CA ASN A 293 4.70 1.92 14.82
C ASN A 293 6.17 2.07 14.43
N ARG A 294 7.09 1.77 15.36
CA ARG A 294 8.54 1.80 15.09
C ARG A 294 8.99 0.69 14.14
N ASN A 295 8.26 -0.43 14.12
CA ASN A 295 8.56 -1.59 13.29
C ASN A 295 7.84 -1.56 11.93
N SER A 296 6.84 -0.70 11.75
CA SER A 296 6.03 -0.59 10.53
C SER A 296 6.84 -0.65 9.23
N TYR A 297 7.90 0.15 9.11
CA TYR A 297 8.67 0.22 7.85
C TYR A 297 9.46 -1.07 7.54
N PRO A 298 10.29 -1.63 8.46
CA PRO A 298 10.90 -2.94 8.23
C PRO A 298 9.89 -4.08 8.04
N VAL A 299 8.78 -4.09 8.80
CA VAL A 299 7.72 -5.11 8.64
C VAL A 299 7.11 -5.03 7.25
N TYR A 300 6.83 -3.83 6.73
CA TYR A 300 6.36 -3.66 5.36
C TYR A 300 7.32 -4.25 4.32
N ILE A 301 8.63 -4.17 4.52
CA ILE A 301 9.60 -4.77 3.59
C ILE A 301 9.57 -6.31 3.70
N LEU A 302 9.56 -6.85 4.92
CA LEU A 302 9.78 -8.26 5.20
C LEU A 302 8.52 -9.15 5.08
N HIS A 303 7.33 -8.61 5.38
CA HIS A 303 6.15 -9.42 5.70
C HIS A 303 5.74 -10.40 4.60
N VAL A 304 5.94 -10.09 3.31
CA VAL A 304 5.52 -11.01 2.23
C VAL A 304 6.32 -12.31 2.24
N ILE A 305 7.60 -12.26 2.60
CA ILE A 305 8.44 -13.46 2.71
C ILE A 305 8.02 -14.31 3.91
N VAL A 306 7.81 -13.67 5.06
CA VAL A 306 7.32 -14.36 6.28
C VAL A 306 5.95 -15.00 6.00
N MET A 307 5.06 -14.26 5.35
CA MET A 307 3.75 -14.73 4.93
C MET A 307 3.86 -15.92 3.98
N GLY A 308 4.71 -15.85 2.96
CA GLY A 308 4.91 -16.97 2.03
C GLY A 308 5.39 -18.23 2.73
N ALA A 309 6.39 -18.13 3.59
CA ALA A 309 6.90 -19.27 4.36
C ALA A 309 5.81 -19.92 5.23
N LEU A 310 5.01 -19.10 5.93
CA LEU A 310 3.92 -19.58 6.77
C LEU A 310 2.78 -20.19 5.93
N ALA A 311 2.41 -19.55 4.82
CA ALA A 311 1.38 -20.04 3.93
C ALA A 311 1.76 -21.40 3.32
N MET A 312 3.01 -21.57 2.89
CA MET A 312 3.50 -22.87 2.42
C MET A 312 3.37 -23.96 3.49
N ALA A 313 3.75 -23.67 4.74
CA ALA A 313 3.63 -24.62 5.83
C ALA A 313 2.16 -24.99 6.13
N MET A 314 1.22 -24.13 5.76
CA MET A 314 -0.22 -24.33 6.00
C MET A 314 -0.96 -25.01 4.83
N LEU A 315 -0.32 -25.20 3.66
CA LEU A 315 -0.97 -25.74 2.46
C LEU A 315 -1.67 -27.08 2.70
N HIS A 316 -0.99 -27.98 3.41
CA HIS A 316 -1.48 -29.35 3.66
C HIS A 316 -2.36 -29.48 4.91
N LEU A 317 -2.61 -28.38 5.64
CA LEU A 317 -3.48 -28.43 6.81
C LEU A 317 -4.94 -28.52 6.36
N ALA A 318 -5.68 -29.49 6.89
CA ALA A 318 -7.11 -29.66 6.67
C ALA A 318 -7.94 -28.65 7.50
N LEU A 319 -7.65 -27.36 7.35
CA LEU A 319 -8.36 -26.26 7.99
C LEU A 319 -9.13 -25.46 6.92
N PRO A 320 -10.33 -24.95 7.23
CA PRO A 320 -11.05 -24.06 6.32
C PRO A 320 -10.24 -22.81 5.96
N SER A 321 -10.31 -22.39 4.70
CA SER A 321 -9.65 -21.21 4.15
C SER A 321 -9.75 -19.94 5.01
N LEU A 322 -10.93 -19.64 5.58
CA LEU A 322 -11.11 -18.46 6.44
C LEU A 322 -10.28 -18.55 7.73
N LEU A 323 -10.20 -19.74 8.34
CA LEU A 323 -9.39 -19.96 9.54
C LEU A 323 -7.90 -19.92 9.19
N LYS A 324 -7.49 -20.54 8.07
CA LYS A 324 -6.12 -20.42 7.56
C LYS A 324 -5.73 -18.96 7.32
N PHE A 325 -6.61 -18.18 6.70
CA PHE A 325 -6.41 -16.75 6.48
C PHE A 325 -6.21 -15.98 7.79
N THR A 326 -7.07 -16.18 8.79
CA THR A 326 -6.93 -15.51 10.10
C THR A 326 -5.62 -15.87 10.79
N ILE A 327 -5.27 -17.17 10.83
CA ILE A 327 -4.01 -17.64 11.41
C ILE A 327 -2.83 -17.02 10.66
N LEU A 328 -2.86 -17.00 9.32
CA LEU A 328 -1.79 -16.44 8.50
C LEU A 328 -1.58 -14.94 8.75
N VAL A 329 -2.65 -14.15 8.80
CA VAL A 329 -2.58 -12.71 9.07
C VAL A 329 -1.95 -12.44 10.45
N LEU A 330 -2.46 -13.10 11.49
CA LEU A 330 -2.01 -12.89 12.86
C LEU A 330 -0.56 -13.35 13.05
N SER A 331 -0.23 -14.54 12.58
CA SER A 331 1.13 -15.11 12.67
C SER A 331 2.13 -14.29 11.85
N THR A 332 1.81 -13.90 10.61
CA THR A 332 2.67 -13.06 9.77
C THR A 332 2.97 -11.74 10.46
N PHE A 333 1.95 -11.06 10.97
CA PHE A 333 2.12 -9.77 11.63
C PHE A 333 2.92 -9.90 12.93
N ALA A 334 2.63 -10.92 13.75
CA ALA A 334 3.34 -11.17 15.01
C ALA A 334 4.81 -11.53 14.77
N ILE A 335 5.07 -12.54 13.93
CA ILE A 335 6.42 -13.04 13.64
C ILE A 335 7.28 -11.95 12.99
N SER A 336 6.73 -11.19 12.02
CA SER A 336 7.46 -10.08 11.42
C SER A 336 7.86 -9.01 12.45
N ASN A 337 6.97 -8.66 13.37
CA ASN A 337 7.27 -7.69 14.43
C ASN A 337 8.27 -8.24 15.46
N LEU A 338 8.16 -9.51 15.84
CA LEU A 338 9.10 -10.16 16.74
C LEU A 338 10.49 -10.21 16.13
N PHE A 339 10.60 -10.63 14.87
CA PHE A 339 11.87 -10.69 14.14
C PHE A 339 12.55 -9.32 14.09
N VAL A 340 11.82 -8.27 13.69
CA VAL A 340 12.35 -6.90 13.64
C VAL A 340 12.75 -6.39 15.03
N SER A 341 11.97 -6.73 16.07
CA SER A 341 12.27 -6.32 17.44
C SER A 341 13.53 -7.00 17.98
N ALA A 342 13.67 -8.31 17.75
CA ALA A 342 14.84 -9.09 18.13
C ALA A 342 16.10 -8.57 17.43
N TYR A 343 16.02 -8.33 16.11
CA TYR A 343 17.13 -7.76 15.33
C TYR A 343 17.57 -6.39 15.88
N ARG A 344 16.62 -5.51 16.19
CA ARG A 344 16.92 -4.20 16.79
C ARG A 344 17.54 -4.31 18.17
N TYR A 345 17.09 -5.25 18.99
CA TYR A 345 17.65 -5.49 20.31
C TYR A 345 19.10 -5.96 20.21
N PHE A 346 19.37 -6.93 19.34
CA PHE A 346 20.72 -7.47 19.10
C PHE A 346 21.71 -6.43 18.57
N ILE A 347 21.28 -5.57 17.63
CA ILE A 347 22.16 -4.48 17.15
C ILE A 347 22.49 -3.50 18.28
N ARG A 348 21.52 -3.14 19.11
CA ARG A 348 21.76 -2.21 20.21
C ARG A 348 22.69 -2.79 21.26
N SER A 349 22.53 -4.06 21.62
CA SER A 349 23.42 -4.70 22.59
C SER A 349 24.86 -4.76 22.05
N ARG A 350 25.06 -5.07 20.77
CA ARG A 350 26.38 -5.03 20.11
C ARG A 350 27.01 -3.64 20.10
N ILE A 351 26.25 -2.59 19.79
CA ILE A 351 26.76 -1.21 19.79
C ILE A 351 27.10 -0.77 21.23
N SER A 352 26.27 -1.13 22.20
CA SER A 352 26.53 -0.82 23.62
C SER A 352 27.78 -1.53 24.12
N ALA A 353 27.95 -2.82 23.81
CA ALA A 353 29.15 -3.58 24.17
C ALA A 353 30.42 -2.98 23.55
N LYS A 354 30.37 -2.55 22.28
CA LYS A 354 31.51 -1.87 21.63
C LYS A 354 31.88 -0.54 22.28
N ARG A 355 30.91 0.22 22.80
CA ARG A 355 31.18 1.48 23.52
C ARG A 355 31.79 1.25 24.90
N VAL A 356 31.41 0.18 25.58
CA VAL A 356 31.98 -0.20 26.89
C VAL A 356 33.43 -0.69 26.75
N LEU A 357 33.80 -1.30 25.62
CA LEU A 357 35.17 -1.75 25.34
C LEU A 357 36.10 -0.64 24.81
N GLN A 358 35.58 0.56 24.52
CA GLN A 358 36.33 1.71 24.01
C GLN A 358 36.53 2.82 25.05
N ASN A 359 35.95 2.66 26.24
CA ASN A 359 36.22 3.44 27.45
C ASN A 359 36.99 2.55 28.41
#